data_AF-A0A9E4EMS6-F1
#
_entry.id   AF-A0A9E4EMS6-F1
#
_cell.length_a   1.000
_cell.length_b   1.000
_cell.length_c   1.000
_cell.angle_alpha   90.00
_cell.angle_beta   90.00
_cell.angle_gamma   90.00
#
_symmetry.space_group_name_H-M   'P 1'
#
loop_
_entity.id
_entity.type
_entity.pdbx_description
1 polymer ?
#
loop_
_entity_poly.entity_id
_entity_poly.type
_entity_poly.pdbx_seq_one_letter_code
_entity_poly.pdbx_strand_id
1 'polypeptide(L)'
;LRGPNANGLVDTGNPPVEWSEDTNIRWKVKIPGTGHATPIIWGDKIFVQTAVKTDKTVEVAQKGRKALPTHIYQFKLLALDRKSGDLVWEKTVNEALPHEGTHKTANYAATS
;
A
#
# COMPACT_ATOMS: atom_id res chain seq x y z
N LEU A 1 3.83 15.86 12.71
CA LEU A 1 3.68 17.14 13.45
C LEU A 1 4.38 16.99 14.79
N ARG A 2 5.22 17.94 15.22
CA ARG A 2 6.06 17.83 16.43
C ARG A 2 5.59 18.71 17.61
N GLY A 3 4.37 19.25 17.56
CA GLY A 3 3.87 20.21 18.55
C GLY A 3 4.55 21.60 18.45
N PRO A 4 4.02 22.64 19.15
CA PRO A 4 4.55 24.00 19.10
C PRO A 4 6.01 24.12 19.55
N ASN A 5 6.41 23.25 20.49
CA ASN A 5 7.74 23.23 21.09
C ASN A 5 8.69 22.21 20.45
N ALA A 6 8.31 21.61 19.31
CA ALA A 6 9.07 20.59 18.58
C ALA A 6 9.43 19.32 19.38
N ASN A 7 8.83 19.11 20.54
CA ASN A 7 9.10 18.01 21.47
C ASN A 7 8.13 16.82 21.33
N GLY A 8 7.18 16.88 20.39
CA GLY A 8 6.14 15.86 20.22
C GLY A 8 5.01 15.90 21.25
N LEU A 9 5.00 16.91 22.13
CA LEU A 9 3.95 17.12 23.13
C LEU A 9 3.00 18.22 22.68
N VAL A 10 1.76 18.14 23.16
CA VAL A 10 0.77 19.20 23.04
C VAL A 10 0.20 19.42 24.45
N ASP A 11 0.33 20.64 24.97
CA ASP A 11 -0.10 20.96 26.34
C ASP A 11 -1.64 21.04 26.45
N THR A 12 -2.32 21.22 25.31
CA THR A 12 -3.76 21.35 25.21
C THR A 12 -4.31 20.52 24.04
N GLY A 13 -5.20 19.58 24.32
CA GLY A 13 -5.91 18.80 23.32
C GLY A 13 -6.80 17.73 23.96
N ASN A 14 -7.86 17.33 23.28
CA ASN A 14 -8.66 16.16 23.64
C ASN A 14 -8.61 15.15 22.48
N PRO A 15 -7.43 14.58 22.18
CA PRO A 15 -7.32 13.60 21.11
C PRO A 15 -8.14 12.36 21.48
N PRO A 16 -8.78 11.70 20.49
CA PRO A 16 -9.45 10.44 20.76
C PRO A 16 -8.46 9.41 21.30
N VAL A 17 -8.78 8.83 22.46
CA VAL A 17 -7.98 7.79 23.12
C VAL A 17 -8.49 6.38 22.83
N GLU A 18 -9.69 6.26 22.28
CA GLU A 18 -10.28 5.00 21.87
C GLU A 18 -10.21 4.85 20.35
N TRP A 19 -9.78 3.70 19.87
CA TRP A 19 -9.67 3.41 18.46
C TRP A 19 -10.17 1.99 18.21
N SER A 20 -10.97 1.83 17.16
CA SER A 20 -11.41 0.52 16.68
C SER A 20 -11.52 0.58 15.16
N GLU A 21 -11.91 -0.54 14.54
CA GLU A 21 -12.21 -0.57 13.10
C GLU A 21 -13.37 0.35 12.70
N ASP A 22 -14.22 0.72 13.67
CA ASP A 22 -15.43 1.51 13.46
C ASP A 22 -15.42 2.85 14.25
N THR A 23 -14.47 3.04 15.17
CA THR A 23 -14.39 4.21 16.06
C THR A 23 -13.21 5.08 15.68
N ASN A 24 -13.47 6.39 15.51
CA ASN A 24 -12.45 7.40 15.16
C ASN A 24 -11.74 7.17 13.81
N ILE A 25 -12.31 6.33 12.94
CA ILE A 25 -11.90 6.15 11.54
C ILE A 25 -12.90 6.86 10.63
N ARG A 26 -12.41 7.73 9.73
CA ARG A 26 -13.28 8.47 8.79
C ARG A 26 -13.86 7.58 7.70
N TRP A 27 -13.04 6.66 7.18
CA TRP A 27 -13.41 5.67 6.18
C TRP A 27 -12.34 4.57 6.15
N LYS A 28 -12.73 3.40 5.64
CA LYS A 28 -11.84 2.27 5.38
C LYS A 28 -12.18 1.70 4.02
N VAL A 29 -11.16 1.47 3.19
CA VAL A 29 -11.32 0.87 1.86
C VAL A 29 -10.36 -0.29 1.68
N LYS A 30 -10.84 -1.37 1.05
CA LYS A 30 -10.01 -2.53 0.73
C LYS A 30 -9.17 -2.21 -0.51
N ILE A 31 -7.85 -2.29 -0.37
CA ILE A 31 -6.92 -2.19 -1.50
C ILE A 31 -6.66 -3.60 -2.06
N PRO A 32 -6.78 -3.82 -3.38
CA PRO A 32 -6.50 -5.12 -3.97
C PRO A 32 -5.01 -5.44 -3.90
N GLY A 33 -4.67 -6.72 -3.80
CA GLY A 33 -3.29 -7.18 -3.79
C GLY A 33 -2.55 -6.87 -2.48
N THR A 34 -1.26 -6.57 -2.60
CA THR A 34 -0.37 -6.28 -1.47
C THR A 34 0.48 -5.06 -1.77
N GLY A 35 0.69 -4.20 -0.77
CA GLY A 35 1.59 -3.06 -0.89
C GLY A 35 1.94 -2.50 0.50
N HIS A 36 3.19 -2.07 0.65
CA HIS A 36 3.66 -1.31 1.81
C HIS A 36 4.01 0.13 1.42
N ALA A 37 3.67 0.56 0.21
CA ALA A 37 3.92 1.92 -0.27
C ALA A 37 3.27 2.96 0.65
N THR A 38 4.04 4.00 1.00
CA THR A 38 3.49 5.17 1.70
C THR A 38 2.59 5.92 0.73
N PRO A 39 1.35 6.28 1.13
CA PRO A 39 0.43 7.00 0.24
C PRO A 39 0.95 8.40 -0.08
N ILE A 40 0.68 8.86 -1.30
CA ILE A 40 0.94 10.25 -1.72
C ILE A 40 -0.38 11.03 -1.65
N ILE A 41 -0.38 12.20 -1.04
CA ILE A 41 -1.56 13.06 -0.95
C ILE A 41 -1.35 14.27 -1.85
N TRP A 42 -2.29 14.52 -2.77
CA TRP A 42 -2.26 15.71 -3.62
C TRP A 42 -3.68 16.22 -3.86
N GLY A 43 -3.96 17.43 -3.36
CA GLY A 43 -5.30 18.00 -3.32
C GLY A 43 -6.30 17.11 -2.57
N ASP A 44 -7.40 16.80 -3.22
CA ASP A 44 -8.46 15.92 -2.71
C ASP A 44 -8.24 14.43 -3.06
N LYS A 45 -7.04 14.04 -3.51
CA LYS A 45 -6.73 12.66 -3.88
C LYS A 45 -5.63 12.04 -3.03
N ILE A 46 -5.75 10.73 -2.80
CA ILE A 46 -4.72 9.87 -2.21
C ILE A 46 -4.30 8.85 -3.26
N PHE A 47 -3.00 8.71 -3.49
CA PHE A 47 -2.44 7.76 -4.43
C PHE A 47 -1.73 6.62 -3.69
N VAL A 48 -2.04 5.38 -4.08
CA VAL A 48 -1.49 4.16 -3.46
C VAL A 48 -1.00 3.21 -4.55
N GLN A 49 0.23 2.72 -4.39
CA GLN A 49 0.77 1.64 -5.22
C GLN A 49 0.46 0.28 -4.59
N THR A 50 0.03 -0.67 -5.42
CA THR A 50 -0.17 -2.07 -4.99
C THR A 50 0.28 -3.06 -6.06
N ALA A 51 0.66 -4.26 -5.63
CA ALA A 51 0.96 -5.40 -6.49
C ALA A 51 -0.14 -6.46 -6.36
N VAL A 52 -0.85 -6.71 -7.45
CA VAL A 52 -1.93 -7.71 -7.54
C VAL A 52 -1.39 -8.97 -8.19
N LYS A 53 -1.39 -10.08 -7.46
CA LYS A 53 -1.04 -11.39 -7.99
C LYS A 53 -2.10 -11.84 -9.00
N THR A 54 -1.68 -12.30 -10.17
CA THR A 54 -2.58 -12.86 -11.19
C THR A 54 -2.52 -14.39 -11.20
N ASP A 55 -3.43 -15.02 -11.94
CA ASP A 55 -3.42 -16.47 -12.17
C ASP A 55 -2.44 -16.90 -13.28
N LYS A 56 -1.82 -15.94 -13.99
CA LYS A 56 -0.84 -16.25 -15.03
C LYS A 56 0.47 -16.71 -14.39
N THR A 57 0.94 -17.87 -14.79
CA THR A 57 2.20 -18.45 -14.32
C THR A 57 3.22 -18.61 -15.43
N VAL A 58 4.50 -18.61 -15.04
CA VAL A 58 5.63 -18.87 -15.91
C VAL A 58 6.47 -19.98 -15.29
N GLU A 59 6.88 -20.96 -16.10
CA GLU A 59 7.82 -21.98 -15.64
C GLU A 59 9.20 -21.35 -15.46
N VAL A 60 9.70 -21.36 -14.22
CA VAL A 60 11.01 -20.83 -13.87
C VAL A 60 11.84 -21.94 -13.27
N ALA A 61 12.97 -22.26 -13.93
CA ALA A 61 13.96 -23.18 -13.39
C ALA A 61 14.51 -22.61 -12.08
N GLN A 62 14.14 -23.22 -10.96
CA GLN A 62 14.58 -22.78 -9.64
C GLN A 62 16.10 -22.95 -9.54
N LYS A 63 16.82 -21.84 -9.32
CA LYS A 63 18.27 -21.83 -9.12
C LYS A 63 18.60 -21.16 -7.79
N GLY A 64 19.37 -21.86 -6.95
CA GLY A 64 19.78 -21.36 -5.63
C GLY A 64 18.75 -21.63 -4.52
N ARG A 65 18.99 -21.06 -3.33
CA ARG A 65 18.17 -21.30 -2.13
C ARG A 65 16.92 -20.40 -2.04
N LYS A 66 16.85 -19.33 -2.82
CA LYS A 66 15.75 -18.36 -2.78
C LYS A 66 14.73 -18.73 -3.86
N ALA A 67 13.49 -18.96 -3.48
CA ALA A 67 12.43 -19.29 -4.42
C ALA A 67 12.21 -18.12 -5.38
N LEU A 68 12.23 -18.42 -6.67
CA LEU A 68 11.90 -17.45 -7.72
C LEU A 68 10.38 -17.35 -7.86
N PRO A 69 9.84 -16.15 -8.08
CA PRO A 69 8.41 -15.98 -8.32
C PRO A 69 7.99 -16.71 -9.59
N THR A 70 6.79 -17.28 -9.55
CA THR A 70 6.20 -18.03 -10.68
C THR A 70 4.95 -17.38 -11.24
N HIS A 71 4.41 -16.37 -10.57
CA HIS A 71 3.17 -15.70 -10.98
C HIS A 71 3.47 -14.30 -11.49
N ILE A 72 2.80 -13.90 -12.55
CA ILE A 72 2.79 -12.53 -13.05
C ILE A 72 2.02 -11.65 -12.05
N TYR A 73 2.54 -10.46 -11.80
CA TYR A 73 1.89 -9.44 -10.99
C TYR A 73 1.49 -8.24 -11.85
N GLN A 74 0.32 -7.67 -11.55
CA GLN A 74 -0.08 -6.35 -12.01
C GLN A 74 0.30 -5.32 -10.97
N PHE A 75 1.19 -4.41 -11.33
CA PHE A 75 1.58 -3.25 -10.54
C PHE A 75 0.59 -2.14 -10.85
N LYS A 76 -0.27 -1.82 -9.89
CA LYS A 76 -1.34 -0.84 -10.04
C LYS A 76 -1.05 0.42 -9.24
N LEU A 77 -1.46 1.56 -9.79
CA LEU A 77 -1.60 2.83 -9.10
C LEU A 77 -3.08 3.13 -8.95
N LEU A 78 -3.53 3.34 -7.72
CA LEU A 78 -4.90 3.70 -7.39
C LEU A 78 -4.94 5.17 -7.00
N ALA A 79 -6.00 5.87 -7.39
CA ALA A 79 -6.34 7.18 -6.88
C ALA A 79 -7.68 7.11 -6.14
N LEU A 80 -7.66 7.51 -4.88
CA LEU A 80 -8.82 7.51 -3.99
C LEU A 80 -9.24 8.95 -3.68
N ASP A 81 -10.54 9.17 -3.49
CA ASP A 81 -11.04 10.42 -2.94
C ASP A 81 -10.66 10.50 -1.46
N ARG A 82 -10.06 11.61 -1.06
CA ARG A 82 -9.57 11.78 0.32
C ARG A 82 -10.70 11.88 1.35
N LYS A 83 -11.87 12.38 0.95
CA LYS A 83 -12.98 12.68 1.87
C LYS A 83 -13.82 11.44 2.12
N SER A 84 -14.07 10.61 1.10
CA SER A 84 -14.88 9.39 1.20
C SER A 84 -14.10 8.08 1.20
N GLY A 85 -12.89 8.06 0.64
CA GLY A 85 -12.13 6.83 0.42
C GLY A 85 -12.49 6.08 -0.86
N ASP A 86 -13.42 6.63 -1.67
CA ASP A 86 -13.89 5.99 -2.90
C ASP A 86 -12.79 5.91 -3.95
N LEU A 87 -12.78 4.83 -4.72
CA LEU A 87 -11.89 4.68 -5.87
C LEU A 87 -12.32 5.67 -6.97
N VAL A 88 -11.46 6.65 -7.27
CA VAL A 88 -11.64 7.58 -8.38
C VAL A 88 -11.23 6.90 -9.68
N TRP A 89 -10.05 6.29 -9.69
CA TRP A 89 -9.55 5.51 -10.81
C TRP A 89 -8.45 4.56 -10.37
N GLU A 90 -8.23 3.52 -11.17
CA GLU A 90 -7.05 2.65 -11.07
C GLU A 90 -6.37 2.52 -12.44
N LYS A 91 -5.06 2.29 -12.42
CA LYS A 91 -4.28 2.03 -13.63
C LYS A 91 -3.23 0.96 -13.37
N THR A 92 -3.21 -0.07 -14.21
CA THR A 92 -2.06 -0.99 -14.29
C THR A 92 -0.91 -0.27 -14.97
N VAL A 93 0.15 -0.01 -14.22
CA VAL A 93 1.35 0.70 -14.69
C VAL A 93 2.33 -0.28 -15.33
N ASN A 94 2.37 -1.50 -14.82
CA ASN A 94 3.18 -2.58 -15.36
C ASN A 94 2.53 -3.94 -15.06
N GLU A 95 2.77 -4.93 -15.93
CA GLU A 95 2.41 -6.32 -15.70
C GLU A 95 3.65 -7.18 -16.01
N ALA A 96 4.21 -7.83 -14.99
CA ALA A 96 5.46 -8.55 -15.14
C ALA A 96 5.63 -9.66 -14.11
N LEU A 97 6.50 -10.62 -14.45
CA LEU A 97 7.08 -11.53 -13.47
C LEU A 97 8.13 -10.74 -12.66
N PRO A 98 8.03 -10.64 -11.33
CA PRO A 98 9.08 -9.99 -10.55
C PRO A 98 10.42 -10.70 -10.76
N HIS A 99 11.51 -9.94 -10.88
CA HIS A 99 12.83 -10.50 -11.19
C HIS A 99 13.45 -11.28 -10.02
N GLU A 100 13.05 -10.95 -8.79
CA GLU A 100 13.57 -11.57 -7.57
C GLU A 100 12.43 -12.00 -6.65
N GLY A 101 12.65 -12.99 -5.80
CA GLY A 101 11.71 -13.29 -4.70
C GLY A 101 11.76 -12.22 -3.60
N THR A 102 10.66 -12.03 -2.87
CA THR A 102 10.62 -11.17 -1.68
C THR A 102 11.04 -11.93 -0.43
N HIS A 103 11.42 -11.19 0.63
CA HIS A 103 11.42 -11.75 1.97
C HIS A 103 9.99 -12.17 2.37
N LYS A 104 9.84 -13.13 3.29
CA LYS A 104 8.52 -13.64 3.71
C LYS A 104 7.54 -12.54 4.19
N THR A 105 8.07 -11.43 4.68
CA THR A 105 7.31 -10.27 5.19
C THR A 105 7.35 -9.07 4.25
N ALA A 106 7.96 -9.19 3.07
CA ALA A 106 8.06 -8.12 2.08
C ALA A 106 7.13 -8.40 0.88
N ASN A 107 6.79 -7.35 0.15
CA ASN A 107 5.97 -7.44 -1.06
C ASN A 107 6.62 -6.66 -2.21
N TYR A 108 6.02 -6.76 -3.39
CA TYR A 108 6.52 -6.13 -4.62
C TYR A 108 6.09 -4.67 -4.80
N ALA A 109 5.43 -4.07 -3.81
CA ALA A 109 5.01 -2.67 -3.80
C ALA A 109 5.38 -2.04 -2.45
N ALA A 110 6.66 -2.14 -2.07
CA ALA A 110 7.21 -1.58 -0.84
C ALA A 110 7.85 -0.20 -1.07
N THR A 111 7.96 0.59 -0.01
CA THR A 111 8.79 1.79 0.00
C THR A 111 10.26 1.43 -0.02
N SER A 112 11.05 2.15 -0.82
CA SER A 112 12.53 2.14 -0.75
C SER A 112 13.03 2.93 0.46
#